data_AF-A0A6P6RNC2-F1
#
_entry.id   AF-A0A6P6RNC2-F1
#
_cell.length_a   1.000
_cell.length_b   1.000
_cell.length_c   1.000
_cell.angle_alpha   90.00
_cell.angle_beta   90.00
_cell.angle_gamma   90.00
#
_symmetry.space_group_name_H-M   'P 1'
#
loop_
_entity.id
_entity.type
_entity.pdbx_description
1 polymer ?
#
loop_
_entity_poly.entity_id
_entity_poly.type
_entity_poly.pdbx_seq_one_letter_code
_entity_poly.pdbx_strand_id
1 'polypeptide(L)'
;MKVKTEPSDDLQREDDKRDVFNTVLQSLTINDFKSHFQLTTSQTEELVRLLAPCKWTSIRQEGWTVWHAVLASLWALSTQESYHTVANRFHITESLICDQLDEFSTLVTSNLANEIHWPHGEEAEMSVVGFLSTVGLPDTLCVVGTGFIPIEKPTDVPDPEIYRDAEGSYSVKLMAFCNHKGHFTYVSAEHPRNWHNSRVLSASEVGKALRENPVALLHGKHIIGNSTFPLSEHFLTPFPDYATLGQKKVSYNQKVQSSLAVAQGSIHTLRSCFQRLRCLQKHSVCQTSLAVKTCCILYNMFLETYNVLVDCIRDDVTQKPFHELRYGHSGSLGGISKRQDIAASLGRTTKKRKYMYSQC
;
A
#
# COMPACT_ATOMS: atom_id res chain seq x y z
N MET A 1 0.17 44.61 53.57
CA MET A 1 1.29 44.10 52.74
C MET A 1 0.72 43.00 51.85
N LYS A 2 0.52 43.28 50.56
CA LYS A 2 0.08 42.27 49.58
C LYS A 2 1.33 41.51 49.15
N VAL A 3 1.37 40.21 49.45
CA VAL A 3 2.38 39.27 48.97
C VAL A 3 2.21 39.17 47.45
N LYS A 4 3.22 39.60 46.70
CA LYS A 4 3.35 39.27 45.28
C LYS A 4 3.76 37.81 45.21
N THR A 5 2.84 36.95 44.79
CA THR A 5 3.16 35.58 44.41
C THR A 5 3.85 35.65 43.04
N GLU A 6 5.13 35.32 42.99
CA GLU A 6 5.86 35.15 41.73
C GLU A 6 5.26 33.98 40.94
N PRO A 7 5.13 34.08 39.61
CA PRO A 7 4.71 32.93 38.79
C PRO A 7 5.77 31.84 38.93
N SER A 8 5.34 30.62 39.27
CA SER A 8 6.25 29.48 39.40
C SER A 8 6.93 29.19 38.06
N ASP A 9 8.24 29.06 38.11
CA ASP A 9 9.19 28.78 37.01
C ASP A 9 8.81 27.58 36.10
N ASP A 10 7.92 26.70 36.58
CA ASP A 10 7.35 25.58 35.81
C ASP A 10 6.24 26.00 34.82
N LEU A 11 5.45 27.03 35.12
CA LEU A 11 4.43 27.57 34.20
C LEU A 11 5.10 28.31 33.04
N GLN A 12 6.21 29.00 33.31
CA GLN A 12 6.98 29.72 32.31
C GLN A 12 7.74 28.77 31.38
N ARG A 13 8.25 27.64 31.90
CA ARG A 13 8.85 26.56 31.10
C ARG A 13 7.84 25.77 30.26
N GLU A 14 6.57 25.70 30.65
CA GLU A 14 5.52 25.06 29.86
C GLU A 14 4.97 25.96 28.75
N ASP A 15 4.83 27.26 29.01
CA ASP A 15 4.45 28.23 27.97
C ASP A 15 5.57 28.39 26.92
N ASP A 16 6.85 28.40 27.32
CA ASP A 16 8.00 28.39 26.39
C ASP A 16 8.00 27.15 25.46
N LYS A 17 7.54 25.99 25.93
CA LYS A 17 7.47 24.76 25.12
C LYS A 17 6.30 24.77 24.12
N ARG A 18 5.15 25.36 24.49
CA ARG A 18 4.01 25.55 23.59
C ARG A 18 4.33 26.52 22.47
N ASP A 19 5.07 27.58 22.77
CA ASP A 19 5.49 28.58 21.78
C ASP A 19 6.49 27.98 20.79
N VAL A 20 7.40 27.11 21.23
CA VAL A 20 8.37 26.43 20.35
C VAL A 20 7.71 25.46 19.37
N PHE A 21 6.71 24.66 19.78
CA PHE A 21 6.04 23.72 18.88
C PHE A 21 5.30 24.43 17.72
N ASN A 22 4.57 25.49 18.04
CA ASN A 22 3.91 26.33 17.03
C ASN A 22 4.95 27.06 16.17
N THR A 23 6.06 27.51 16.76
CA THR A 23 7.17 28.15 16.01
C THR A 23 7.85 27.18 15.04
N VAL A 24 8.04 25.90 15.43
CA VAL A 24 8.61 24.87 14.54
C VAL A 24 7.68 24.62 13.36
N LEU A 25 6.38 24.42 13.57
CA LEU A 25 5.42 24.26 12.47
C LEU A 25 5.30 25.52 11.60
N GLN A 26 5.37 26.72 12.19
CA GLN A 26 5.37 27.99 11.46
C GLN A 26 6.66 28.24 10.66
N SER A 27 7.77 27.59 11.05
CA SER A 27 9.06 27.69 10.37
C SER A 27 9.26 26.67 9.24
N LEU A 28 8.41 25.62 9.16
CA LEU A 28 8.50 24.63 8.10
C LEU A 28 8.05 25.24 6.77
N THR A 29 8.90 25.13 5.75
CA THR A 29 8.48 25.46 4.39
C THR A 29 7.45 24.44 3.90
N ILE A 30 6.69 24.77 2.85
CA ILE A 30 5.75 23.82 2.22
C ILE A 30 6.45 22.51 1.81
N ASN A 31 7.72 22.60 1.39
CA ASN A 31 8.52 21.44 1.03
C ASN A 31 8.95 20.61 2.24
N ASP A 32 9.26 21.24 3.37
CA ASP A 32 9.58 20.55 4.62
C ASP A 32 8.34 19.88 5.22
N PHE A 33 7.18 20.54 5.13
CA PHE A 33 5.91 19.94 5.52
C PHE A 33 5.63 18.67 4.69
N LYS A 34 5.79 18.75 3.37
CA LYS A 34 5.61 17.59 2.50
C LYS A 34 6.62 16.46 2.80
N SER A 35 7.89 16.77 3.03
CA SER A 35 8.90 15.73 3.28
C SER A 35 8.68 15.02 4.61
N HIS A 36 8.16 15.72 5.62
CA HIS A 36 7.97 15.18 6.96
C HIS A 36 6.59 14.58 7.23
N PHE A 37 5.55 15.01 6.52
CA PHE A 37 4.17 14.53 6.73
C PHE A 37 3.59 13.77 5.54
N GLN A 38 4.25 13.83 4.37
CA GLN A 38 3.82 13.25 3.09
C GLN A 38 2.50 13.77 2.54
N LEU A 39 1.71 14.53 3.30
CA LEU A 39 0.45 15.14 2.88
C LEU A 39 0.60 16.65 2.74
N THR A 40 -0.29 17.28 1.97
CA THR A 40 -0.42 18.75 2.00
C THR A 40 -1.03 19.20 3.34
N THR A 41 -0.90 20.49 3.64
CA THR A 41 -1.60 21.11 4.78
C THR A 41 -3.11 20.89 4.67
N SER A 42 -3.70 21.07 3.48
CA SER A 42 -5.14 20.86 3.26
C SER A 42 -5.59 19.41 3.48
N GLN A 43 -4.79 18.43 3.03
CA GLN A 43 -5.07 17.01 3.29
C GLN A 43 -4.94 16.66 4.77
N THR A 44 -4.00 17.30 5.46
CA THR A 44 -3.82 17.12 6.91
C THR A 44 -4.99 17.72 7.69
N GLU A 45 -5.45 18.91 7.32
CA GLU A 45 -6.64 19.55 7.88
C GLU A 45 -7.89 18.69 7.67
N GLU A 46 -8.05 18.14 6.47
CA GLU A 46 -9.15 17.23 6.16
C GLU A 46 -9.08 15.95 7.02
N LEU A 47 -7.91 15.34 7.14
CA LEU A 47 -7.70 14.18 8.01
C LEU A 47 -8.03 14.50 9.47
N VAL A 48 -7.60 15.66 9.97
CA VAL A 48 -7.93 16.11 11.33
C VAL A 48 -9.43 16.34 11.49
N ARG A 49 -10.11 16.92 10.49
CA ARG A 49 -11.56 17.13 10.50
C ARG A 49 -12.32 15.81 10.55
N LEU A 50 -11.88 14.79 9.81
CA LEU A 50 -12.49 13.46 9.81
C LEU A 50 -12.28 12.73 11.13
N LEU A 51 -11.12 12.92 11.78
CA LEU A 51 -10.77 12.26 13.04
C LEU A 51 -11.20 13.04 14.30
N ALA A 52 -11.56 14.32 14.18
CA ALA A 52 -11.96 15.17 15.30
C ALA A 52 -13.17 14.64 16.11
N PRO A 53 -14.21 14.04 15.48
CA PRO A 53 -15.34 13.48 16.22
C PRO A 53 -15.02 12.18 16.97
N CYS A 54 -13.86 11.57 16.70
CA CYS A 54 -13.48 10.30 17.32
C CYS A 54 -13.10 10.47 18.79
N LYS A 55 -13.29 9.41 19.57
CA LYS A 55 -12.84 9.37 20.96
C LYS A 55 -11.36 9.00 21.00
N TRP A 56 -10.52 9.98 21.28
CA TRP A 56 -9.09 9.79 21.52
C TRP A 56 -8.82 9.58 23.01
N THR A 57 -8.09 8.52 23.33
CA THR A 57 -7.70 8.14 24.69
C THR A 57 -6.26 8.53 25.02
N SER A 58 -5.41 8.69 24.00
CA SER A 58 -4.03 9.20 24.12
C SER A 58 -4.00 10.72 24.35
N ILE A 59 -5.01 11.46 23.90
CA ILE A 59 -5.11 12.91 24.13
C ILE A 59 -5.53 13.17 25.59
N ARG A 60 -4.53 13.28 26.47
CA ARG A 60 -4.72 13.46 27.92
C ARG A 60 -4.17 14.78 28.44
N GLN A 61 -3.23 15.38 27.72
CA GLN A 61 -2.53 16.58 28.14
C GLN A 61 -3.30 17.84 27.77
N GLU A 62 -3.32 18.82 28.67
CA GLU A 62 -3.92 20.12 28.43
C GLU A 62 -3.23 20.81 27.23
N GLY A 63 -4.02 21.28 26.26
CA GLY A 63 -3.50 21.89 25.02
C GLY A 63 -3.09 20.90 23.92
N TRP A 64 -3.01 19.59 24.20
CA TRP A 64 -2.82 18.57 23.16
C TRP A 64 -4.14 18.34 22.43
N THR A 65 -4.15 18.52 21.11
CA THR A 65 -5.37 18.42 20.28
C THR A 65 -5.24 17.33 19.23
N VAL A 66 -6.35 17.01 18.55
CA VAL A 66 -6.34 16.06 17.42
C VAL A 66 -5.35 16.48 16.33
N TRP A 67 -5.16 17.79 16.12
CA TRP A 67 -4.14 18.31 15.22
C TRP A 67 -2.73 17.86 15.60
N HIS A 68 -2.36 18.00 16.87
CA HIS A 68 -1.06 17.56 17.39
C HIS A 68 -0.88 16.05 17.26
N ALA A 69 -1.93 15.30 17.60
CA ALA A 69 -1.91 13.84 17.51
C ALA A 69 -1.72 13.35 16.06
N VAL A 70 -2.43 13.95 15.10
CA VAL A 70 -2.29 13.61 13.67
C VAL A 70 -0.88 13.95 13.17
N LEU A 71 -0.37 15.15 13.45
CA LEU A 71 0.97 15.55 13.01
C LEU A 71 2.07 14.65 13.61
N ALA A 72 2.00 14.34 14.90
CA ALA A 72 2.96 13.44 15.55
C ALA A 72 2.94 12.05 14.93
N SER A 73 1.76 11.51 14.64
CA SER A 73 1.60 10.20 14.01
C SER A 73 2.08 10.19 12.56
N LEU A 74 1.75 11.22 11.77
CA LEU A 74 2.25 11.37 10.39
C LEU A 74 3.78 11.48 10.36
N TRP A 75 4.37 12.26 11.25
CA TRP A 75 5.83 12.37 11.38
C TRP A 75 6.47 11.03 11.75
N ALA A 76 5.88 10.33 12.72
CA ALA A 76 6.35 9.02 13.16
C ALA A 76 6.31 7.99 12.03
N LEU A 77 5.27 7.99 11.19
CA LEU A 77 5.14 7.08 10.05
C LEU A 77 6.05 7.45 8.87
N SER A 78 6.21 8.74 8.61
CA SER A 78 6.94 9.25 7.43
C SER A 78 8.46 9.20 7.60
N THR A 79 8.95 9.25 8.83
CA THR A 79 10.40 9.29 9.14
C THR A 79 10.89 7.99 9.78
N GLN A 80 12.22 7.78 9.78
CA GLN A 80 12.88 6.71 10.53
C GLN A 80 13.41 7.16 11.90
N GLU A 81 13.02 8.35 12.38
CA GLU A 81 13.43 8.85 13.70
C GLU A 81 13.01 7.88 14.81
N SER A 82 13.79 7.75 15.88
CA SER A 82 13.34 6.94 17.03
C SER A 82 12.09 7.57 17.67
N TYR A 83 11.25 6.77 18.32
CA TYR A 83 10.08 7.30 19.03
C TYR A 83 10.47 8.33 20.09
N HIS A 84 11.62 8.15 20.77
CA HIS A 84 12.21 9.17 21.65
C HIS A 84 12.47 10.53 20.96
N THR A 85 13.03 10.53 19.74
CA THR A 85 13.29 11.79 19.01
C THR A 85 11.98 12.46 18.59
N VAL A 86 11.00 11.69 18.13
CA VAL A 86 9.66 12.23 17.82
C VAL A 86 9.01 12.78 19.09
N ALA A 87 9.03 12.04 20.19
CA ALA A 87 8.48 12.46 21.46
C ALA A 87 9.06 13.79 21.95
N ASN A 88 10.39 13.96 21.87
CA ASN A 88 11.06 15.22 22.22
C ASN A 88 10.62 16.40 21.34
N ARG A 89 10.43 16.16 20.04
CA ARG A 89 9.99 17.18 19.07
C ARG A 89 8.58 17.68 19.36
N PHE A 90 7.72 16.78 19.79
CA PHE A 90 6.33 17.05 20.13
C PHE A 90 6.12 17.32 21.63
N HIS A 91 7.19 17.37 22.43
CA HIS A 91 7.17 17.58 23.88
C HIS A 91 6.25 16.63 24.66
N ILE A 92 6.19 15.37 24.22
CA ILE A 92 5.45 14.29 24.86
C ILE A 92 6.36 13.13 25.23
N THR A 93 5.83 12.10 25.89
CA THR A 93 6.62 10.91 26.26
C THR A 93 6.69 9.91 25.11
N GLU A 94 7.75 9.11 25.06
CA GLU A 94 7.92 8.04 24.07
C GLU A 94 6.77 7.02 24.14
N SER A 95 6.33 6.66 25.35
CA SER A 95 5.17 5.77 25.54
C SER A 95 3.91 6.33 24.89
N LEU A 96 3.70 7.65 24.97
CA LEU A 96 2.52 8.29 24.41
C LEU A 96 2.53 8.26 22.88
N ILE A 97 3.70 8.44 22.24
CA ILE A 97 3.83 8.29 20.78
C ILE A 97 3.45 6.88 20.33
N CYS A 98 3.92 5.85 21.05
CA CYS A 98 3.60 4.46 20.72
C CYS A 98 2.10 4.19 20.81
N ASP A 99 1.46 4.57 21.92
CA ASP A 99 0.02 4.38 22.15
C ASP A 99 -0.81 5.19 21.15
N GLN A 100 -0.41 6.44 20.90
CA GLN A 100 -1.08 7.32 19.95
C GLN A 100 -0.97 6.81 18.52
N LEU A 101 0.15 6.19 18.13
CA LEU A 101 0.31 5.65 16.79
C LEU A 101 -0.61 4.45 16.55
N ASP A 102 -0.81 3.59 17.55
CA ASP A 102 -1.76 2.47 17.48
C ASP A 102 -3.21 2.96 17.46
N GLU A 103 -3.53 3.96 18.28
CA GLU A 103 -4.85 4.61 18.27
C GLU A 103 -5.12 5.31 16.94
N PHE A 104 -4.19 6.11 16.43
CA PHE A 104 -4.28 6.77 15.14
C PHE A 104 -4.48 5.74 14.01
N SER A 105 -3.71 4.66 14.01
CA SER A 105 -3.85 3.62 12.99
C SER A 105 -5.22 2.95 13.03
N THR A 106 -5.74 2.71 14.24
CA THR A 106 -7.08 2.16 14.45
C THR A 106 -8.17 3.13 13.96
N LEU A 107 -8.04 4.42 14.30
CA LEU A 107 -9.02 5.45 13.92
C LEU A 107 -9.01 5.71 12.41
N VAL A 108 -7.84 5.79 11.76
CA VAL A 108 -7.76 5.97 10.30
C VAL A 108 -8.38 4.77 9.59
N THR A 109 -7.97 3.55 9.94
CA THR A 109 -8.50 2.35 9.28
C THR A 109 -10.01 2.16 9.47
N SER A 110 -10.57 2.60 10.61
CA SER A 110 -12.01 2.47 10.88
C SER A 110 -12.85 3.56 10.21
N ASN A 111 -12.35 4.79 10.10
CA ASN A 111 -13.12 5.93 9.60
C ASN A 111 -12.88 6.21 8.11
N LEU A 112 -11.72 5.80 7.57
CA LEU A 112 -11.33 5.98 6.17
C LEU A 112 -11.25 4.63 5.44
N ALA A 113 -12.01 3.63 5.89
CA ALA A 113 -12.02 2.30 5.27
C ALA A 113 -12.42 2.33 3.78
N ASN A 114 -13.23 3.32 3.38
CA ASN A 114 -13.67 3.48 1.99
C ASN A 114 -12.57 4.00 1.04
N GLU A 115 -11.44 4.51 1.55
CA GLU A 115 -10.32 4.97 0.72
C GLU A 115 -9.60 3.82 0.00
N ILE A 116 -9.77 2.58 0.48
CA ILE A 116 -9.30 1.36 -0.19
C ILE A 116 -10.50 0.44 -0.34
N HIS A 117 -11.06 0.42 -1.54
CA HIS A 117 -12.18 -0.45 -1.86
C HIS A 117 -12.02 -1.08 -3.25
N TRP A 118 -12.72 -2.19 -3.44
CA TRP A 118 -12.68 -2.89 -4.72
C TRP A 118 -13.35 -2.05 -5.81
N PRO A 119 -12.71 -1.86 -6.97
CA PRO A 119 -13.21 -0.98 -8.01
C PRO A 119 -14.52 -1.54 -8.59
N HIS A 120 -15.51 -0.66 -8.73
CA HIS A 120 -16.83 -0.96 -9.26
C HIS A 120 -17.34 0.19 -10.12
N GLY A 121 -18.37 -0.06 -10.95
CA GLY A 121 -18.96 0.97 -11.80
C GLY A 121 -17.94 1.67 -12.70
N GLU A 122 -17.95 3.00 -12.66
CA GLU A 122 -17.08 3.86 -13.49
C GLU A 122 -15.59 3.68 -13.17
N GLU A 123 -15.21 3.48 -11.91
CA GLU A 123 -13.81 3.30 -11.51
C GLU A 123 -13.20 2.04 -12.12
N ALA A 124 -13.98 0.97 -12.20
CA ALA A 124 -13.58 -0.28 -12.82
C ALA A 124 -13.33 -0.09 -14.33
N GLU A 125 -14.20 0.65 -15.01
CA GLU A 125 -14.03 0.95 -16.45
C GLU A 125 -12.83 1.87 -16.69
N MET A 126 -12.65 2.89 -15.85
CA MET A 126 -11.47 3.76 -15.90
C MET A 126 -10.19 2.97 -15.70
N SER A 127 -10.18 1.97 -14.82
CA SER A 127 -9.03 1.09 -14.64
C SER A 127 -8.71 0.27 -15.89
N VAL A 128 -9.72 -0.31 -16.52
CA VAL A 128 -9.55 -1.09 -17.76
C VAL A 128 -9.03 -0.22 -18.90
N VAL A 129 -9.65 0.94 -19.14
CA VAL A 129 -9.21 1.89 -20.16
C VAL A 129 -7.79 2.39 -19.89
N GLY A 130 -7.47 2.62 -18.61
CA GLY A 130 -6.15 3.00 -18.15
C GLY A 130 -5.07 1.97 -18.48
N PHE A 131 -5.27 0.69 -18.13
CA PHE A 131 -4.31 -0.37 -18.46
C PHE A 131 -4.20 -0.62 -19.97
N LEU A 132 -5.31 -0.51 -20.71
CA LEU A 132 -5.29 -0.64 -22.16
C LEU A 132 -4.50 0.50 -22.83
N SER A 133 -4.63 1.73 -22.35
CA SER A 133 -3.95 2.88 -22.93
C SER A 133 -2.47 2.96 -22.57
N THR A 134 -2.13 2.67 -21.31
CA THR A 134 -0.75 2.79 -20.79
C THR A 134 0.09 1.55 -21.09
N VAL A 135 -0.47 0.36 -20.86
CA VAL A 135 0.26 -0.91 -20.99
C VAL A 135 -0.15 -1.67 -22.25
N GLY A 136 -1.39 -1.54 -22.72
CA GLY A 136 -1.87 -2.28 -23.89
C GLY A 136 -2.48 -3.64 -23.56
N LEU A 137 -2.81 -3.92 -22.29
CA LEU A 137 -3.56 -5.12 -21.91
C LEU A 137 -5.06 -4.81 -21.84
N PRO A 138 -5.91 -5.54 -22.58
CA PRO A 138 -7.36 -5.37 -22.49
C PRO A 138 -7.91 -5.89 -21.16
N ASP A 139 -9.10 -5.45 -20.77
CA ASP A 139 -9.93 -5.99 -19.67
C ASP A 139 -9.22 -6.20 -18.32
N THR A 140 -8.11 -5.50 -18.08
CA THR A 140 -7.35 -5.58 -16.83
C THR A 140 -7.98 -4.65 -15.80
N LEU A 141 -8.57 -5.21 -14.75
CA LEU A 141 -9.19 -4.43 -13.67
C LEU A 141 -8.14 -3.92 -12.69
N CYS A 142 -7.29 -4.82 -12.21
CA CYS A 142 -6.23 -4.52 -11.25
C CYS A 142 -4.99 -5.37 -11.51
N VAL A 143 -3.87 -4.92 -10.96
CA VAL A 143 -2.63 -5.66 -10.87
C VAL A 143 -2.35 -5.99 -9.41
N VAL A 144 -1.73 -7.14 -9.11
CA VAL A 144 -1.32 -7.49 -7.74
C VAL A 144 0.19 -7.49 -7.60
N GLY A 145 0.66 -6.83 -6.54
CA GLY A 145 2.05 -6.84 -6.08
C GLY A 145 2.15 -7.45 -4.68
N THR A 146 3.35 -7.91 -4.34
CA THR A 146 3.67 -8.38 -2.99
C THR A 146 4.97 -7.79 -2.50
N GLY A 147 5.06 -7.50 -1.20
CA GLY A 147 6.27 -7.03 -0.51
C GLY A 147 6.37 -7.57 0.91
N PHE A 148 7.42 -7.19 1.63
CA PHE A 148 7.69 -7.66 2.99
C PHE A 148 7.89 -6.50 3.95
N ILE A 149 7.08 -6.44 5.00
CA ILE A 149 7.20 -5.43 6.05
C ILE A 149 7.94 -6.06 7.23
N PRO A 150 9.17 -5.61 7.56
CA PRO A 150 9.91 -6.11 8.71
C PRO A 150 9.15 -5.79 10.00
N ILE A 151 9.14 -6.76 10.91
CA ILE A 151 8.54 -6.66 12.24
C ILE A 151 9.46 -7.30 13.27
N GLU A 152 9.14 -7.09 14.55
CA GLU A 152 9.73 -7.89 15.62
C GLU A 152 9.11 -9.29 15.67
N LYS A 153 9.71 -10.20 16.44
CA LYS A 153 9.13 -11.54 16.65
C LYS A 153 7.68 -11.39 17.13
N PRO A 154 6.68 -11.90 16.37
CA PRO A 154 5.29 -11.71 16.73
C PRO A 154 4.89 -12.57 17.93
N THR A 155 4.09 -12.01 18.83
CA THR A 155 3.63 -12.66 20.07
C THR A 155 2.14 -13.03 20.05
N ASP A 156 1.40 -12.51 19.07
CA ASP A 156 -0.05 -12.68 18.90
C ASP A 156 -0.43 -13.75 17.86
N VAL A 157 0.52 -14.63 17.51
CA VAL A 157 0.30 -15.72 16.54
C VAL A 157 0.69 -17.08 17.12
N PRO A 158 0.02 -18.19 16.70
CA PRO A 158 0.32 -19.53 17.22
C PRO A 158 1.73 -20.03 16.91
N ASP A 159 2.26 -19.66 15.74
CA ASP A 159 3.59 -20.06 15.28
C ASP A 159 4.32 -18.80 14.77
N PRO A 160 5.20 -18.18 15.56
CA PRO A 160 5.98 -17.03 15.12
C PRO A 160 7.05 -17.37 14.08
N GLU A 161 7.51 -18.63 14.00
CA GLU A 161 8.68 -19.01 13.21
C GLU A 161 8.40 -18.98 11.70
N ILE A 162 7.14 -19.13 11.28
CA ILE A 162 6.73 -18.98 9.87
C ILE A 162 6.85 -17.55 9.33
N TYR A 163 7.04 -16.55 10.21
CA TYR A 163 7.33 -15.16 9.85
C TYR A 163 8.83 -14.88 9.69
N ARG A 164 9.69 -15.81 10.13
CA ARG A 164 11.15 -15.68 10.11
C ARG A 164 11.73 -16.16 8.78
N ASP A 165 12.68 -15.41 8.22
CA ASP A 165 13.48 -15.83 7.06
C ASP A 165 14.70 -16.67 7.44
N ALA A 166 15.46 -17.10 6.43
CA ALA A 166 16.65 -17.93 6.64
C ALA A 166 17.76 -17.16 7.38
N GLU A 167 17.78 -15.83 7.24
CA GLU A 167 18.69 -14.90 7.90
C GLU A 167 18.27 -14.57 9.34
N GLY A 168 17.09 -15.02 9.77
CA GLY A 168 16.59 -14.85 11.13
C GLY A 168 15.74 -13.60 11.37
N SER A 169 15.47 -12.81 10.33
CA SER A 169 14.64 -11.60 10.39
C SER A 169 13.15 -11.94 10.26
N TYR A 170 12.30 -11.26 11.04
CA TYR A 170 10.85 -11.45 11.00
C TYR A 170 10.19 -10.44 10.06
N SER A 171 9.20 -10.88 9.28
CA SER A 171 8.44 -9.98 8.42
C SER A 171 7.03 -10.50 8.13
N VAL A 172 6.09 -9.57 7.95
CA VAL A 172 4.77 -9.88 7.38
C VAL A 172 4.79 -9.66 5.88
N LYS A 173 4.00 -10.44 5.16
CA LYS A 173 3.82 -10.28 3.72
C LYS A 173 2.70 -9.27 3.44
N LEU A 174 3.05 -8.20 2.75
CA LEU A 174 2.10 -7.26 2.15
C LEU A 174 1.67 -7.80 0.78
N MET A 175 0.37 -7.94 0.56
CA MET A 175 -0.25 -8.15 -0.74
C MET A 175 -1.13 -6.94 -1.05
N ALA A 176 -0.88 -6.29 -2.19
CA ALA A 176 -1.59 -5.08 -2.57
C ALA A 176 -2.07 -5.17 -4.02
N PHE A 177 -3.35 -4.86 -4.24
CA PHE A 177 -3.96 -4.73 -5.55
C PHE A 177 -4.01 -3.26 -5.90
N CYS A 178 -3.65 -2.92 -7.14
CA CYS A 178 -3.60 -1.55 -7.60
C CYS A 178 -4.37 -1.38 -8.90
N ASN A 179 -4.98 -0.21 -9.09
CA ASN A 179 -5.53 0.21 -10.37
C ASN A 179 -4.40 0.72 -11.31
N HIS A 180 -4.77 1.15 -12.52
CA HIS A 180 -3.82 1.66 -13.53
C HIS A 180 -2.98 2.87 -13.10
N LYS A 181 -3.44 3.63 -12.10
CA LYS A 181 -2.72 4.79 -11.53
C LYS A 181 -1.86 4.42 -10.32
N GLY A 182 -1.86 3.16 -9.91
CA GLY A 182 -1.14 2.72 -8.71
C GLY A 182 -1.88 2.98 -7.39
N HIS A 183 -3.15 3.39 -7.40
CA HIS A 183 -3.93 3.48 -6.16
C HIS A 183 -4.25 2.08 -5.66
N PHE A 184 -4.10 1.87 -4.36
CA PHE A 184 -4.44 0.60 -3.73
C PHE A 184 -5.96 0.41 -3.69
N THR A 185 -6.44 -0.70 -4.22
CA THR A 185 -7.85 -1.11 -4.22
C THR A 185 -8.14 -2.24 -3.24
N TYR A 186 -7.10 -2.95 -2.80
CA TYR A 186 -7.16 -3.94 -1.74
C TYR A 186 -5.77 -4.15 -1.16
N VAL A 187 -5.67 -4.27 0.17
CA VAL A 187 -4.40 -4.56 0.85
C VAL A 187 -4.58 -5.57 1.97
N SER A 188 -3.61 -6.47 2.11
CA SER A 188 -3.51 -7.40 3.24
C SER A 188 -2.05 -7.48 3.72
N ALA A 189 -1.84 -7.38 5.03
CA ALA A 189 -0.51 -7.36 5.66
C ALA A 189 -0.46 -8.23 6.94
N GLU A 190 -1.20 -9.33 6.94
CA GLU A 190 -1.38 -10.21 8.11
C GLU A 190 -0.70 -11.58 7.94
N HIS A 191 -0.28 -11.91 6.72
CA HIS A 191 0.18 -13.25 6.40
C HIS A 191 1.70 -13.42 6.60
N PRO A 192 2.14 -14.64 6.96
CA PRO A 192 3.55 -14.93 7.14
C PRO A 192 4.39 -14.75 5.87
N ARG A 193 5.66 -14.34 6.05
CA ARG A 193 6.64 -14.24 4.96
C ARG A 193 6.72 -15.51 4.12
N ASN A 194 6.81 -16.66 4.77
CA ASN A 194 7.10 -17.96 4.14
C ASN A 194 5.89 -18.56 3.42
N TRP A 195 4.71 -17.95 3.52
CA TRP A 195 3.55 -18.39 2.74
C TRP A 195 3.74 -18.07 1.28
N HIS A 196 3.47 -19.04 0.40
CA HIS A 196 3.46 -18.78 -1.03
C HIS A 196 2.36 -17.79 -1.42
N ASN A 197 2.61 -16.94 -2.43
CA ASN A 197 1.65 -15.91 -2.87
C ASN A 197 0.26 -16.48 -3.22
N SER A 198 0.19 -17.67 -3.82
CA SER A 198 -1.08 -18.37 -4.07
C SER A 198 -1.86 -18.72 -2.80
N ARG A 199 -1.17 -19.10 -1.71
CA ARG A 199 -1.79 -19.39 -0.41
C ARG A 199 -2.34 -18.11 0.22
N VAL A 200 -1.56 -17.03 0.14
CA VAL A 200 -1.94 -15.71 0.64
C VAL A 200 -3.19 -15.21 -0.10
N LEU A 201 -3.20 -15.32 -1.43
CA LEU A 201 -4.38 -15.00 -2.25
C LEU A 201 -5.58 -15.85 -1.80
N SER A 202 -5.43 -17.17 -1.68
CA SER A 202 -6.53 -18.05 -1.29
C SER A 202 -7.11 -17.77 0.11
N ALA A 203 -6.32 -17.17 1.00
CA ALA A 203 -6.72 -16.82 2.36
C ALA A 203 -7.36 -15.43 2.44
N SER A 204 -7.05 -14.53 1.51
CA SER A 204 -7.53 -13.15 1.48
C SER A 204 -9.01 -13.05 1.15
N GLU A 205 -9.63 -11.92 1.49
CA GLU A 205 -11.04 -11.64 1.20
C GLU A 205 -11.31 -11.66 -0.32
N VAL A 206 -10.41 -11.05 -1.10
CA VAL A 206 -10.49 -11.06 -2.57
C VAL A 206 -10.40 -12.49 -3.11
N GLY A 207 -9.51 -13.33 -2.58
CA GLY A 207 -9.43 -14.71 -3.07
C GLY A 207 -10.61 -15.59 -2.67
N LYS A 208 -11.23 -15.34 -1.52
CA LYS A 208 -12.52 -15.97 -1.14
C LYS A 208 -13.63 -15.52 -2.10
N ALA A 209 -13.76 -14.22 -2.34
CA ALA A 209 -14.75 -13.67 -3.26
C ALA A 209 -14.58 -14.16 -4.71
N LEU A 210 -13.32 -14.29 -5.19
CA LEU A 210 -13.01 -14.89 -6.49
C LEU A 210 -13.43 -16.36 -6.60
N ARG A 211 -13.43 -17.10 -5.50
CA ARG A 211 -13.85 -18.51 -5.47
C ARG A 211 -15.37 -18.64 -5.44
N GLU A 212 -16.04 -17.74 -4.74
CA GLU A 212 -17.48 -17.77 -4.52
C GLU A 212 -18.27 -17.23 -5.72
N ASN A 213 -17.94 -16.03 -6.21
CA ASN A 213 -18.63 -15.41 -7.33
C ASN A 213 -17.72 -14.45 -8.12
N PRO A 214 -16.82 -14.97 -8.96
CA PRO A 214 -15.89 -14.14 -9.72
C PRO A 214 -16.59 -13.25 -10.75
N VAL A 215 -17.77 -13.64 -11.25
CA VAL A 215 -18.55 -12.85 -12.21
C VAL A 215 -19.05 -11.56 -11.55
N ALA A 216 -19.58 -11.66 -10.33
CA ALA A 216 -20.02 -10.48 -9.57
C ALA A 216 -18.85 -9.59 -9.15
N LEU A 217 -17.67 -10.17 -8.85
CA LEU A 217 -16.51 -9.39 -8.42
C LEU A 217 -15.80 -8.66 -9.57
N LEU A 218 -15.74 -9.28 -10.76
CA LEU A 218 -14.92 -8.79 -11.88
C LEU A 218 -15.73 -8.28 -13.07
N HIS A 219 -17.01 -8.62 -13.18
CA HIS A 219 -17.86 -8.20 -14.30
C HIS A 219 -17.22 -8.45 -15.67
N GLY A 220 -16.69 -9.66 -15.89
CA GLY A 220 -16.03 -10.07 -17.14
C GLY A 220 -14.56 -9.66 -17.29
N LYS A 221 -14.04 -8.81 -16.39
CA LYS A 221 -12.65 -8.36 -16.37
C LYS A 221 -11.72 -9.39 -15.72
N HIS A 222 -10.43 -9.08 -15.61
CA HIS A 222 -9.46 -9.95 -14.95
C HIS A 222 -8.38 -9.18 -14.18
N ILE A 223 -7.72 -9.90 -13.28
CA ILE A 223 -6.56 -9.44 -12.52
C ILE A 223 -5.28 -9.92 -13.20
N ILE A 224 -4.21 -9.14 -13.11
CA ILE A 224 -2.87 -9.53 -13.53
C ILE A 224 -1.99 -9.77 -12.30
N GLY A 225 -1.33 -10.92 -12.24
CA GLY A 225 -0.32 -11.21 -11.22
C GLY A 225 0.93 -11.87 -11.82
N ASN A 226 1.99 -11.96 -11.03
CA ASN A 226 3.22 -12.61 -11.46
C ASN A 226 3.06 -14.15 -11.50
N SER A 227 4.13 -14.86 -11.87
CA SER A 227 4.12 -16.32 -12.04
C SER A 227 3.88 -17.13 -10.76
N THR A 228 3.92 -16.49 -9.57
CA THR A 228 3.68 -17.13 -8.26
C THR A 228 2.18 -17.27 -7.94
N PHE A 229 1.31 -16.77 -8.80
CA PHE A 229 -0.15 -16.90 -8.66
C PHE A 229 -0.73 -17.96 -9.59
N PRO A 230 -1.87 -18.57 -9.24
CA PRO A 230 -2.55 -19.54 -10.10
C PRO A 230 -3.18 -18.86 -11.33
N LEU A 231 -2.95 -19.43 -12.52
CA LEU A 231 -3.59 -18.99 -13.75
C LEU A 231 -5.06 -19.44 -13.82
N SER A 232 -5.97 -18.48 -13.99
CA SER A 232 -7.40 -18.73 -14.25
C SER A 232 -7.95 -17.76 -15.31
N GLU A 233 -9.20 -17.92 -15.73
CA GLU A 233 -9.87 -16.97 -16.63
C GLU A 233 -10.08 -15.56 -16.02
N HIS A 234 -10.00 -15.48 -14.69
CA HIS A 234 -10.17 -14.28 -13.88
C HIS A 234 -8.85 -13.69 -13.39
N PHE A 235 -7.76 -14.44 -13.49
CA PHE A 235 -6.45 -14.09 -12.96
C PHE A 235 -5.36 -14.57 -13.93
N LEU A 236 -4.77 -13.66 -14.69
CA LEU A 236 -3.76 -13.99 -15.69
C LEU A 236 -2.34 -13.76 -15.18
N THR A 237 -1.44 -14.62 -15.65
CA THR A 237 -0.02 -14.64 -15.27
C THR A 237 0.86 -14.79 -16.51
N PRO A 238 2.14 -14.38 -16.48
CA PRO A 238 3.01 -14.47 -17.65
C PRO A 238 3.17 -15.92 -18.13
N PHE A 239 3.41 -16.11 -19.42
CA PHE A 239 3.82 -17.40 -19.95
C PHE A 239 5.13 -17.84 -19.29
N PRO A 240 5.24 -19.12 -18.87
CA PRO A 240 6.51 -19.67 -18.44
C PRO A 240 7.56 -19.55 -19.55
N ASP A 241 8.76 -19.09 -19.21
CA ASP A 241 9.87 -18.97 -20.15
C ASP A 241 10.82 -20.16 -20.02
N TYR A 242 10.63 -21.15 -20.90
CA TYR A 242 11.53 -22.30 -21.03
C TYR A 242 12.47 -22.13 -22.23
N ALA A 243 12.94 -20.90 -22.50
CA ALA A 243 13.87 -20.53 -23.57
C ALA A 243 13.32 -20.57 -25.02
N THR A 244 12.06 -20.98 -25.23
CA THR A 244 11.44 -21.04 -26.58
C THR A 244 10.09 -20.32 -26.65
N LEU A 245 10.02 -19.09 -26.15
CA LEU A 245 8.81 -18.27 -26.26
C LEU A 245 8.71 -17.60 -27.63
N GLY A 246 7.65 -17.89 -28.38
CA GLY A 246 7.35 -17.16 -29.62
C GLY A 246 7.06 -15.67 -29.38
N GLN A 247 7.33 -14.83 -30.37
CA GLN A 247 7.28 -13.35 -30.27
C GLN A 247 6.00 -12.80 -29.65
N LYS A 248 4.83 -13.39 -29.95
CA LYS A 248 3.54 -12.99 -29.39
C LYS A 248 3.47 -13.18 -27.88
N LYS A 249 4.00 -14.30 -27.37
CA LYS A 249 4.05 -14.60 -25.94
C LYS A 249 5.07 -13.70 -25.23
N VAL A 250 6.21 -13.41 -25.87
CA VAL A 250 7.19 -12.45 -25.38
C VAL A 250 6.56 -11.06 -25.24
N SER A 251 5.86 -10.58 -26.27
CA SER A 251 5.17 -9.30 -26.24
C SER A 251 4.12 -9.24 -25.13
N TYR A 252 3.32 -10.31 -24.96
CA TYR A 252 2.38 -10.43 -23.84
C TYR A 252 3.11 -10.35 -22.49
N ASN A 253 4.18 -11.12 -22.29
CA ASN A 253 4.94 -11.11 -21.03
C ASN A 253 5.55 -9.74 -20.73
N GLN A 254 6.03 -9.01 -21.74
CA GLN A 254 6.51 -7.64 -21.58
C GLN A 254 5.39 -6.72 -21.08
N LYS A 255 4.18 -6.83 -21.65
CA LYS A 255 3.02 -6.06 -21.18
C LYS A 255 2.61 -6.44 -19.76
N VAL A 256 2.56 -7.73 -19.44
CA VAL A 256 2.31 -8.19 -18.06
C VAL A 256 3.36 -7.63 -17.10
N GLN A 257 4.63 -7.63 -17.47
CA GLN A 257 5.69 -7.07 -16.65
C GLN A 257 5.54 -5.55 -16.44
N SER A 258 5.17 -4.79 -17.47
CA SER A 258 4.85 -3.37 -17.34
C SER A 258 3.66 -3.12 -16.41
N SER A 259 2.61 -3.95 -16.48
CA SER A 259 1.49 -3.89 -15.53
C SER A 259 1.92 -4.21 -14.09
N LEU A 260 2.74 -5.24 -13.88
CA LEU A 260 3.24 -5.60 -12.54
C LEU A 260 4.13 -4.51 -11.94
N ALA A 261 4.86 -3.77 -12.79
CA ALA A 261 5.70 -2.66 -12.34
C ALA A 261 4.89 -1.53 -11.69
N VAL A 262 3.61 -1.35 -12.06
CA VAL A 262 2.70 -0.41 -11.38
C VAL A 262 2.52 -0.80 -9.92
N ALA A 263 2.16 -2.05 -9.63
CA ALA A 263 1.97 -2.49 -8.24
C ALA A 263 3.28 -2.50 -7.44
N GLN A 264 4.39 -2.94 -8.06
CA GLN A 264 5.70 -2.98 -7.40
C GLN A 264 6.19 -1.58 -7.07
N GLY A 265 6.08 -0.65 -8.01
CA GLY A 265 6.42 0.74 -7.77
C GLY A 265 5.52 1.39 -6.72
N SER A 266 4.20 1.09 -6.69
CA SER A 266 3.32 1.65 -5.65
C SER A 266 3.74 1.20 -4.26
N ILE A 267 4.06 -0.09 -4.09
CA ILE A 267 4.60 -0.63 -2.84
C ILE A 267 5.95 0.02 -2.50
N HIS A 268 6.80 0.26 -3.49
CA HIS A 268 8.07 0.94 -3.28
C HIS A 268 7.86 2.38 -2.80
N THR A 269 7.05 3.18 -3.51
CA THR A 269 6.75 4.57 -3.15
C THR A 269 6.09 4.64 -1.77
N LEU A 270 5.16 3.74 -1.44
CA LEU A 270 4.57 3.62 -0.10
C LEU A 270 5.65 3.53 0.98
N ARG A 271 6.67 2.67 0.80
CA ARG A 271 7.77 2.49 1.76
C ARG A 271 8.75 3.66 1.79
N SER A 272 8.84 4.41 0.71
CA SER A 272 9.68 5.62 0.62
C SER A 272 9.01 6.82 1.28
N CYS A 273 7.70 6.96 1.14
CA CYS A 273 6.89 7.97 1.82
C CYS A 273 6.77 7.66 3.32
N PHE A 274 6.38 6.43 3.67
CA PHE A 274 6.16 6.00 5.05
C PHE A 274 7.31 5.13 5.51
N GLN A 275 8.46 5.77 5.75
CA GLN A 275 9.73 5.09 5.99
C GLN A 275 9.73 4.22 7.24
N ARG A 276 8.81 4.46 8.20
CA ARG A 276 8.60 3.60 9.37
C ARG A 276 8.31 2.16 9.00
N LEU A 277 7.67 1.91 7.84
CA LEU A 277 7.41 0.56 7.34
C LEU A 277 8.69 -0.24 7.04
N ARG A 278 9.87 0.39 7.07
CA ARG A 278 11.17 -0.27 6.92
C ARG A 278 11.79 -0.68 8.26
N CYS A 279 11.25 -0.21 9.39
CA CYS A 279 11.76 -0.45 10.73
C CYS A 279 10.62 -0.48 11.76
N LEU A 280 9.52 -1.17 11.44
CA LEU A 280 8.33 -1.18 12.28
C LEU A 280 8.57 -2.04 13.54
N GLN A 281 8.82 -1.38 14.67
CA GLN A 281 9.07 -2.01 15.96
C GLN A 281 7.74 -2.46 16.61
N LYS A 282 7.12 -3.50 16.04
CA LYS A 282 5.85 -4.07 16.53
C LYS A 282 5.99 -5.57 16.74
N HIS A 283 5.55 -6.05 17.91
CA HIS A 283 5.45 -7.48 18.26
C HIS A 283 4.07 -8.08 17.94
N SER A 284 3.15 -7.30 17.37
CA SER A 284 1.81 -7.75 17.02
C SER A 284 1.60 -7.68 15.51
N VAL A 285 1.15 -8.79 14.93
CA VAL A 285 0.72 -8.85 13.54
C VAL A 285 -0.54 -8.02 13.33
N CYS A 286 -1.46 -8.02 14.31
CA CYS A 286 -2.68 -7.20 14.25
C CYS A 286 -2.35 -5.70 14.15
N GLN A 287 -1.52 -5.19 15.07
CA GLN A 287 -1.09 -3.78 15.05
C GLN A 287 -0.25 -3.44 13.82
N THR A 288 0.60 -4.37 13.36
CA THR A 288 1.32 -4.22 12.09
C THR A 288 0.36 -4.04 10.92
N SER A 289 -0.68 -4.88 10.82
CA SER A 289 -1.67 -4.82 9.76
C SER A 289 -2.40 -3.47 9.77
N LEU A 290 -2.78 -2.96 10.95
CA LEU A 290 -3.40 -1.64 11.09
C LEU A 290 -2.46 -0.51 10.64
N ALA A 291 -1.20 -0.52 11.07
CA ALA A 291 -0.22 0.48 10.67
C ALA A 291 0.04 0.46 9.16
N VAL A 292 0.18 -0.73 8.56
CA VAL A 292 0.37 -0.87 7.10
C VAL A 292 -0.85 -0.38 6.33
N LYS A 293 -2.07 -0.78 6.74
CA LYS A 293 -3.33 -0.30 6.13
C LYS A 293 -3.45 1.22 6.23
N THR A 294 -3.10 1.80 7.38
CA THR A 294 -3.06 3.26 7.60
C THR A 294 -2.14 3.94 6.59
N CYS A 295 -0.89 3.46 6.45
CA CYS A 295 0.03 3.99 5.45
C CYS A 295 -0.52 3.85 4.02
N CYS A 296 -1.20 2.74 3.69
CA CYS A 296 -1.82 2.57 2.37
C CYS A 296 -2.96 3.56 2.10
N ILE A 297 -3.80 3.86 3.11
CA ILE A 297 -4.86 4.87 3.01
C ILE A 297 -4.25 6.25 2.78
N LEU A 298 -3.27 6.63 3.62
CA LEU A 298 -2.58 7.90 3.50
C LEU A 298 -1.82 8.02 2.16
N TYR A 299 -1.30 6.91 1.64
CA TYR A 299 -0.69 6.86 0.31
C TYR A 299 -1.68 7.12 -0.83
N ASN A 300 -2.89 6.56 -0.76
CA ASN A 300 -3.92 6.88 -1.76
C ASN A 300 -4.25 8.37 -1.73
N MET A 301 -4.45 8.96 -0.55
CA MET A 301 -4.63 10.40 -0.40
C MET A 301 -3.44 11.18 -1.00
N PHE A 302 -2.21 10.78 -0.70
CA PHE A 302 -1.00 11.38 -1.29
C PHE A 302 -1.03 11.36 -2.83
N LEU A 303 -1.38 10.22 -3.44
CA LEU A 303 -1.40 10.08 -4.89
C LEU A 303 -2.38 11.01 -5.60
N GLU A 304 -3.56 11.26 -5.01
CA GLU A 304 -4.59 12.13 -5.59
C GLU A 304 -4.06 13.53 -5.90
N THR A 305 -3.16 14.04 -5.05
CA THR A 305 -2.63 15.40 -5.17
C THR A 305 -1.40 15.48 -6.06
N TYR A 306 -0.53 14.46 -6.04
CA TYR A 306 0.82 14.61 -6.58
C TYR A 306 1.06 13.96 -7.95
N ASN A 307 0.07 13.26 -8.53
CA ASN A 307 0.16 12.57 -9.84
C ASN A 307 1.56 11.97 -10.11
N VAL A 308 2.10 11.28 -9.09
CA VAL A 308 3.48 10.82 -9.10
C VAL A 308 3.59 9.65 -10.06
N LEU A 309 4.53 9.74 -11.00
CA LEU A 309 4.89 8.59 -11.82
C LEU A 309 5.51 7.55 -10.88
N VAL A 310 4.84 6.42 -10.77
CA VAL A 310 5.27 5.29 -9.95
C VAL A 310 6.54 4.70 -10.58
N ASP A 311 7.68 4.90 -9.92
CA ASP A 311 8.96 4.38 -10.39
C ASP A 311 9.00 2.85 -10.34
N CYS A 312 9.39 2.25 -11.46
CA CYS A 312 9.38 0.81 -11.66
C CYS A 312 10.62 0.16 -11.01
N ILE A 313 10.56 -0.15 -9.72
CA ILE A 313 11.64 -0.86 -9.03
C ILE A 313 11.30 -2.34 -8.89
N ARG A 314 12.24 -3.20 -9.30
CA ARG A 314 12.11 -4.65 -9.18
C ARG A 314 12.66 -5.10 -7.83
N ASP A 315 11.78 -5.45 -6.91
CA ASP A 315 12.17 -6.26 -5.76
C ASP A 315 12.13 -7.74 -6.18
N ASP A 316 13.31 -8.34 -6.31
CA ASP A 316 13.47 -9.75 -6.68
C ASP A 316 13.32 -10.63 -5.44
N VAL A 317 12.09 -10.99 -5.12
CA VAL A 317 11.83 -12.13 -4.22
C VAL A 317 11.40 -13.31 -5.06
N THR A 318 12.37 -14.17 -5.33
CA THR A 318 12.26 -15.31 -6.24
C THR A 318 11.55 -16.48 -5.53
N GLN A 319 10.22 -16.38 -5.40
CA GLN A 319 9.39 -17.55 -5.13
C GLN A 319 9.29 -18.40 -6.40
N LYS A 320 9.25 -19.73 -6.24
CA LYS A 320 9.02 -20.64 -7.35
C LYS A 320 7.68 -20.32 -8.03
N PRO A 321 7.60 -20.35 -9.37
CA PRO A 321 6.32 -20.23 -10.07
C PRO A 321 5.27 -21.21 -9.53
N PHE A 322 4.01 -20.80 -9.51
CA PHE A 322 2.92 -21.59 -8.94
C PHE A 322 2.83 -22.99 -9.55
N HIS A 323 2.98 -23.10 -10.87
CA HIS A 323 2.88 -24.36 -11.61
C HIS A 323 4.03 -25.35 -11.34
N GLU A 324 5.10 -24.92 -10.67
CA GLU A 324 6.22 -25.78 -10.26
C GLU A 324 6.03 -26.33 -8.83
N LEU A 325 5.00 -25.88 -8.11
CA LEU A 325 4.69 -26.41 -6.78
C LEU A 325 4.06 -27.80 -6.88
N ARG A 326 4.22 -28.61 -5.83
CA ARG A 326 3.65 -29.97 -5.76
C ARG A 326 2.14 -30.02 -6.02
N TYR A 327 1.41 -28.99 -5.58
CA TYR A 327 -0.03 -28.82 -5.76
C TYR A 327 -0.37 -27.79 -6.85
N GLY A 328 0.66 -27.27 -7.53
CA GLY A 328 0.53 -26.30 -8.60
C GLY A 328 0.03 -26.93 -9.89
N HIS A 329 -0.87 -26.23 -10.59
CA HIS A 329 -1.29 -26.61 -11.93
C HIS A 329 -0.87 -25.54 -12.94
N SER A 330 -0.71 -25.91 -14.21
CA SER A 330 -0.35 -24.98 -15.30
C SER A 330 -1.42 -23.90 -15.57
N GLY A 331 -2.64 -24.09 -15.06
CA GLY A 331 -3.76 -23.15 -15.12
C GLY A 331 -5.08 -23.84 -15.44
N SER A 332 -6.20 -23.15 -15.20
CA SER A 332 -7.51 -23.60 -15.73
C SER A 332 -7.53 -23.56 -17.27
N LEU A 333 -8.33 -24.42 -17.90
CA LEU A 333 -8.49 -24.42 -19.36
C LEU A 333 -8.93 -23.04 -19.89
N GLY A 334 -9.90 -22.40 -19.23
CA GLY A 334 -10.36 -21.05 -19.57
C GLY A 334 -9.25 -20.00 -19.47
N GLY A 335 -8.46 -20.04 -18.38
CA GLY A 335 -7.31 -19.14 -18.21
C GLY A 335 -6.21 -19.33 -19.24
N ILE A 336 -5.92 -20.58 -19.61
CA ILE A 336 -4.95 -20.90 -20.67
C ILE A 336 -5.44 -20.35 -22.01
N SER A 337 -6.70 -20.62 -22.39
CA SER A 337 -7.29 -20.12 -23.64
C SER A 337 -7.28 -18.60 -23.69
N LYS A 338 -7.84 -17.93 -22.66
CA LYS A 338 -7.92 -16.47 -22.58
C LYS A 338 -6.55 -15.81 -22.70
N ARG A 339 -5.53 -16.35 -22.02
CA ARG A 339 -4.15 -15.85 -22.14
C ARG A 339 -3.59 -16.01 -23.54
N GLN A 340 -3.84 -17.15 -24.20
CA GLN A 340 -3.42 -17.38 -25.58
C GLN A 340 -4.10 -16.41 -26.55
N ASP A 341 -5.40 -16.16 -26.38
CA ASP A 341 -6.19 -15.27 -27.22
C ASP A 341 -5.73 -13.81 -27.11
N ILE A 342 -5.47 -13.33 -25.88
CA ILE A 342 -4.90 -11.99 -25.65
C ILE A 342 -3.51 -11.90 -26.29
N ALA A 343 -2.63 -12.88 -26.08
CA ALA A 343 -1.31 -12.86 -26.72
C ALA A 343 -1.39 -12.86 -28.26
N ALA A 344 -2.38 -13.55 -28.81
CA ALA A 344 -2.62 -13.58 -30.26
C ALA A 344 -3.16 -12.24 -30.80
N SER A 345 -3.98 -11.54 -30.03
CA SER A 345 -4.58 -10.25 -30.43
C SER A 345 -3.55 -9.10 -30.42
N LEU A 346 -2.60 -9.11 -29.48
CA LEU A 346 -1.53 -8.11 -29.38
C LEU A 346 -0.65 -8.04 -30.64
N GLY A 347 -0.52 -9.13 -31.39
CA GLY A 347 0.25 -9.17 -32.64
C GLY A 347 -0.46 -8.60 -33.87
N ARG A 348 -1.74 -8.21 -33.78
CA ARG A 348 -2.56 -7.78 -34.94
C ARG A 348 -2.54 -6.27 -35.20
N THR A 349 -2.08 -5.45 -34.25
CA THR A 349 -2.16 -3.98 -34.30
C THR A 349 -1.18 -3.30 -35.26
N THR A 350 -0.18 -4.00 -35.80
CA THR A 350 0.83 -3.40 -36.70
C THR A 350 0.40 -3.31 -38.18
N LYS A 351 -0.71 -3.93 -38.60
CA LYS A 351 -1.09 -4.00 -40.04
C LYS A 351 -2.23 -3.07 -40.48
N LYS A 352 -3.04 -2.51 -39.58
CA LYS A 352 -4.26 -1.76 -39.97
C LYS A 352 -4.12 -0.24 -40.13
N ARG A 353 -2.95 0.37 -39.90
CA ARG A 353 -2.75 1.83 -40.09
C ARG A 353 -2.01 2.24 -41.38
N LYS A 354 -1.75 1.32 -42.31
CA LYS A 354 -1.05 1.63 -43.59
C LYS A 354 -1.94 1.70 -44.84
N TYR A 355 -3.26 1.57 -44.71
CA TYR A 355 -4.20 1.61 -45.84
C TYR A 355 -5.42 2.49 -45.55
N MET A 356 -5.23 3.79 -45.30
CA MET A 356 -6.31 4.80 -45.44
C MET A 356 -5.78 6.17 -45.92
N TYR A 357 -4.61 6.20 -46.56
CA TYR A 357 -4.17 7.36 -47.37
C TYR A 357 -3.47 6.85 -48.63
N SER A 358 -4.24 6.24 -49.51
CA SER A 358 -3.90 6.14 -50.94
C SER A 358 -5.18 5.81 -51.72
N GLN A 359 -5.51 6.70 -52.67
CA GLN A 359 -6.52 6.57 -53.73
C GLN A 359 -7.96 6.97 -53.36
N CYS A 360 -8.29 8.25 -53.48
CA CYS A 360 -8.83 8.89 -54.70
C CYS A 360 -9.46 10.23 -54.33
#